data_AF-A0A2D0JKB8-F1
#
_entry.id   AF-A0A2D0JKB8-F1
#
_cell.length_a   1.000
_cell.length_b   1.000
_cell.length_c   1.000
_cell.angle_alpha   90.00
_cell.angle_beta   90.00
_cell.angle_gamma   90.00
#
_symmetry.space_group_name_H-M   'P 1'
#
loop_
_entity.id
_entity.type
_entity.pdbx_description
1 polymer ?
#
loop_
_entity_poly.entity_id
_entity_poly.type
_entity_poly.pdbx_seq_one_letter_code
_entity_poly.pdbx_strand_id
1 'polypeptide(L)'
;MEISSFQGLFCAGQPYCLQIKITAHTEPLSVQLDWRSDRNKARQLCLSFGKTCHRLDDGDVTVFRLTDTQWQAMVENRASAEPEQWARQPFTLSELAVHPEFATFTAINTPETQVCRK
;
A
#
# COMPACT_ATOMS: atom_id res chain seq x y z
N MET A 1 24.85 -3.39 -9.94
CA MET A 1 23.94 -2.73 -8.99
C MET A 1 22.57 -3.30 -9.25
N GLU A 2 22.12 -4.22 -8.42
CA GLU A 2 20.87 -4.96 -8.62
C GLU A 2 19.70 -4.05 -8.26
N ILE A 3 18.75 -3.89 -9.18
CA ILE A 3 17.53 -3.10 -8.99
C ILE A 3 16.46 -4.11 -8.59
N SER A 4 15.97 -4.01 -7.36
CA SER A 4 14.93 -4.90 -6.85
C SER A 4 13.57 -4.22 -6.99
N SER A 5 12.65 -4.83 -7.73
CA SER A 5 11.28 -4.32 -7.80
C SER A 5 10.54 -4.70 -6.51
N PHE A 6 10.13 -3.70 -5.73
CA PHE A 6 9.27 -3.89 -4.57
C PHE A 6 7.81 -3.83 -5.02
N GLN A 7 7.05 -4.87 -4.68
CA GLN A 7 5.61 -4.91 -4.83
C GLN A 7 4.98 -5.21 -3.47
N GLY A 8 4.25 -4.24 -2.93
CA GLY A 8 3.57 -4.35 -1.64
C GLY A 8 2.08 -4.15 -1.76
N LEU A 9 1.30 -4.82 -0.90
CA LEU A 9 -0.15 -4.63 -0.80
C LEU A 9 -0.48 -4.04 0.58
N PHE A 10 -1.32 -3.00 0.57
CA PHE A 10 -1.78 -2.29 1.75
C PHE A 10 -3.32 -2.28 1.78
N CYS A 11 -3.89 -2.64 2.92
CA CYS A 11 -5.31 -2.38 3.22
C CYS A 11 -5.48 -0.88 3.36
N ALA A 12 -6.52 -0.33 2.75
CA ALA A 12 -7.14 0.91 3.18
C ALA A 12 -8.43 0.59 3.96
N GLY A 13 -9.22 1.61 4.24
CA GLY A 13 -10.58 1.49 4.72
C GLY A 13 -11.40 0.56 3.83
N GLN A 14 -12.23 -0.25 4.48
CA GLN A 14 -12.99 -1.29 3.81
C GLN A 14 -13.88 -0.70 2.71
N PRO A 15 -13.98 -1.34 1.53
CA PRO A 15 -13.34 -2.59 1.08
C PRO A 15 -12.19 -2.36 0.08
N TYR A 16 -11.31 -1.38 0.34
CA TYR A 16 -10.27 -0.97 -0.61
C TYR A 16 -8.88 -1.45 -0.23
N CYS A 17 -8.08 -1.79 -1.25
CA CYS A 17 -6.67 -2.13 -1.14
C CYS A 17 -5.83 -1.38 -2.15
N LEU A 18 -4.58 -1.11 -1.80
CA LEU A 18 -3.62 -0.42 -2.65
C LEU A 18 -2.43 -1.33 -2.86
N GLN A 19 -2.13 -1.58 -4.13
CA GLN A 19 -0.88 -2.18 -4.53
C GLN A 19 0.08 -1.08 -4.93
N ILE A 20 1.29 -1.13 -4.40
CA ILE A 20 2.36 -0.22 -4.76
C ILE A 20 3.44 -1.02 -5.46
N LYS A 21 3.89 -0.51 -6.62
CA LYS A 21 4.99 -1.08 -7.38
C LYS A 21 6.05 0.00 -7.54
N ILE A 22 7.18 -0.17 -6.87
CA ILE A 22 8.31 0.74 -7.04
C ILE A 22 9.61 -0.04 -7.21
N THR A 23 10.54 0.52 -7.96
CA THR A 23 11.89 0.01 -8.08
C THR A 23 12.72 0.52 -6.90
N ALA A 24 13.11 -0.38 -6.00
CA ALA A 24 13.91 -0.07 -4.83
C ALA A 24 15.32 -0.63 -4.97
N HIS A 25 16.32 0.10 -4.49
CA HIS A 25 17.72 -0.35 -4.51
C HIS A 25 18.09 -1.22 -3.30
N THR A 26 17.15 -1.49 -2.40
CA THR A 26 17.41 -2.21 -1.14
C THR A 26 16.15 -2.93 -0.70
N GLU A 27 16.31 -4.18 -0.24
CA GLU A 27 15.23 -4.99 0.32
C GLU A 27 14.76 -4.36 1.64
N PRO A 28 13.50 -3.92 1.75
CA PRO A 28 13.09 -3.12 2.89
C PRO A 28 12.76 -3.99 4.11
N LEU A 29 13.48 -3.77 5.23
CA LEU A 29 13.20 -4.43 6.51
C LEU A 29 11.82 -4.08 7.09
N SER A 30 11.31 -2.89 6.80
CA SER A 30 9.99 -2.42 7.23
C SER A 30 9.46 -1.43 6.20
N VAL A 31 8.20 -1.60 5.82
CA VAL A 31 7.51 -0.71 4.88
C VAL A 31 6.35 -0.04 5.59
N GLN A 32 6.18 1.26 5.39
CA GLN A 32 5.04 2.00 5.92
C GLN A 32 4.53 2.96 4.86
N LEU A 33 3.21 2.95 4.65
CA LEU A 33 2.52 3.84 3.73
C LEU A 33 1.83 4.94 4.54
N ASP A 34 2.19 6.21 4.30
CA ASP A 34 1.67 7.34 5.06
C ASP A 34 1.45 8.59 4.20
N TRP A 35 0.44 9.39 4.56
CA TRP A 35 0.22 10.71 3.99
C TRP A 35 1.10 11.74 4.69
N ARG A 36 1.91 12.46 3.93
CA ARG A 36 2.70 13.59 4.42
C ARG A 36 2.18 14.90 3.87
N SER A 37 2.23 15.94 4.69
CA SER A 37 1.97 17.29 4.23
C SER A 37 3.25 17.84 3.59
N ASP A 38 3.18 18.25 2.32
CA ASP A 38 4.27 19.01 1.70
C ASP A 38 4.19 20.51 2.10
N ARG A 39 5.19 21.30 1.73
CA ARG A 39 5.30 22.74 2.04
C ARG A 39 4.08 23.54 1.54
N ASN A 40 3.40 23.05 0.51
CA ASN A 40 2.17 23.64 -0.04
C ASN A 40 0.87 23.11 0.59
N LYS A 41 0.93 22.37 1.71
CA LYS A 41 -0.23 21.73 2.37
C LYS A 41 -0.96 20.68 1.51
N ALA A 42 -0.41 20.31 0.36
CA ALA A 42 -0.87 19.16 -0.39
C ALA A 42 -0.51 17.87 0.38
N ARG A 43 -1.45 16.92 0.44
CA ARG A 43 -1.20 15.59 0.99
C ARG A 43 -0.49 14.76 -0.08
N GLN A 44 0.76 14.43 0.18
CA GLN A 44 1.59 13.57 -0.66
C GLN A 44 1.61 12.16 -0.05
N LEU A 45 1.30 11.14 -0.85
CA LEU A 45 1.44 9.76 -0.42
C LEU A 45 2.92 9.36 -0.48
N CYS A 46 3.43 8.79 0.60
CA CYS A 46 4.81 8.39 0.74
C CYS A 46 4.92 6.93 1.21
N LEU A 47 5.81 6.17 0.58
CA LEU A 47 6.22 4.85 1.02
C LEU A 47 7.58 4.97 1.72
N SER A 48 7.58 4.66 3.01
CA SER A 48 8.77 4.67 3.85
C SER A 48 9.37 3.26 3.95
N PHE A 49 10.66 3.14 3.67
CA PHE A 49 11.50 1.95 3.87
C PHE A 49 12.54 2.22 4.95
N GLY A 50 12.22 1.89 6.21
CA GLY A 50 13.08 2.26 7.34
C GLY A 50 13.38 3.77 7.38
N LYS A 51 14.59 4.18 6.98
CA LYS A 51 15.02 5.60 6.95
C LYS A 51 14.77 6.30 5.61
N THR A 52 14.46 5.56 4.56
CA THR A 52 14.24 6.12 3.21
C THR A 52 12.76 6.39 3.02
N CYS A 53 12.41 7.51 2.39
CA CYS A 53 11.03 7.89 2.09
C CYS A 53 10.90 8.15 0.60
N HIS A 54 10.09 7.36 -0.09
CA HIS A 54 9.79 7.50 -1.50
C HIS A 54 8.43 8.16 -1.67
N ARG A 55 8.38 9.23 -2.46
CA ARG A 55 7.10 9.81 -2.90
C ARG A 55 6.51 8.89 -3.96
N LEU A 56 5.21 8.67 -3.89
CA LEU A 56 4.48 7.91 -4.90
C LEU A 56 3.78 8.88 -5.84
N ASP A 57 3.76 8.52 -7.11
CA ASP A 57 2.97 9.17 -8.14
C ASP A 57 1.78 8.28 -8.56
N ASP A 58 0.83 8.82 -9.33
CA ASP A 58 -0.36 8.09 -9.79
C ASP A 58 -0.02 6.78 -10.54
N GLY A 59 1.15 6.70 -11.17
CA GLY A 59 1.63 5.50 -11.87
C GLY A 59 2.15 4.40 -10.96
N ASP A 60 2.53 4.72 -9.71
CA ASP A 60 3.13 3.76 -8.77
C ASP A 60 2.07 3.02 -7.95
N VAL A 61 0.84 3.53 -7.95
CA VAL A 61 -0.27 3.05 -7.12
C VAL A 61 -1.36 2.46 -8.00
N THR A 62 -1.80 1.25 -7.66
CA THR A 62 -3.03 0.68 -8.22
C THR A 62 -3.99 0.39 -7.09
N VAL A 63 -5.17 0.98 -7.17
CA VAL A 63 -6.25 0.77 -6.20
C VAL A 63 -7.13 -0.36 -6.67
N PHE A 64 -7.50 -1.22 -5.74
CA PHE A 64 -8.40 -2.34 -5.95
C PHE A 64 -9.57 -2.22 -4.98
N ARG A 65 -10.76 -2.55 -5.46
CA ARG A 65 -11.92 -2.77 -4.62
C ARG A 65 -12.15 -4.27 -4.51
N LEU A 66 -12.21 -4.76 -3.27
CA LEU A 66 -12.46 -6.16 -2.97
C LEU A 66 -13.96 -6.40 -2.79
N THR A 67 -14.41 -7.61 -3.13
CA THR A 67 -15.72 -8.08 -2.67
C THR A 67 -15.63 -8.43 -1.18
N ASP A 68 -16.78 -8.51 -0.50
CA ASP A 68 -16.82 -8.88 0.92
C ASP A 68 -16.09 -10.20 1.20
N THR A 69 -16.30 -11.20 0.35
CA THR A 69 -15.64 -12.52 0.44
C THR A 69 -14.13 -12.42 0.30
N GLN A 70 -13.62 -11.59 -0.61
CA GLN A 70 -12.18 -11.40 -0.79
C GLN A 70 -11.56 -10.59 0.34
N TRP A 71 -12.29 -9.59 0.83
CA TRP A 71 -11.87 -8.82 1.99
C TRP A 71 -11.72 -9.72 3.22
N GLN A 72 -12.72 -10.58 3.49
CA GLN A 72 -12.63 -11.57 4.57
C GLN A 72 -11.43 -12.51 4.38
N ALA A 73 -11.26 -13.08 3.18
CA ALA A 73 -10.12 -13.94 2.89
C ALA A 73 -8.76 -13.24 3.13
N MET A 74 -8.67 -11.95 2.79
CA MET A 74 -7.46 -11.16 2.97
C MET A 74 -7.21 -10.80 4.44
N VAL A 75 -8.25 -10.46 5.22
CA VAL A 75 -8.15 -10.22 6.67
C VAL A 75 -7.79 -11.50 7.42
N GLU A 76 -8.32 -12.64 7.01
CA GLU A 76 -7.98 -13.94 7.58
C GLU A 76 -6.59 -14.44 7.15
N ASN A 77 -5.81 -13.62 6.43
CA ASN A 77 -4.51 -13.96 5.85
C ASN A 77 -4.56 -15.23 4.98
N ARG A 78 -5.72 -15.55 4.41
CA ARG A 78 -5.92 -16.60 3.41
C ARG A 78 -5.61 -16.02 2.03
N ALA A 79 -4.39 -15.51 1.87
CA ALA A 79 -3.89 -14.77 0.71
C ALA A 79 -3.76 -15.59 -0.59
N SER A 80 -4.52 -16.69 -0.73
CA SER A 80 -4.58 -17.50 -1.95
C SER A 80 -5.72 -17.10 -2.89
N ALA A 81 -6.45 -16.02 -2.62
CA ALA A 81 -7.47 -15.53 -3.53
C ALA A 81 -6.80 -14.94 -4.78
N GLU A 82 -6.96 -15.62 -5.91
CA GLU A 82 -6.35 -15.28 -7.20
C GLU A 82 -6.67 -13.84 -7.64
N PRO A 83 -5.71 -13.17 -8.33
CA PRO A 83 -5.81 -11.75 -8.72
C PRO A 83 -6.96 -11.43 -9.70
N GLU A 84 -7.60 -12.42 -10.30
CA GLU A 84 -8.66 -12.24 -11.29
C GLU A 84 -9.92 -11.55 -10.75
N GLN A 85 -10.11 -11.55 -9.44
CA GLN A 85 -11.35 -11.06 -8.84
C GLN A 85 -11.28 -9.62 -8.28
N TRP A 86 -10.12 -8.97 -8.32
CA TRP A 86 -9.94 -7.61 -7.78
C TRP A 86 -10.33 -6.58 -8.82
N ALA A 87 -11.33 -5.76 -8.54
CA ALA A 87 -11.74 -4.70 -9.46
C ALA A 87 -10.78 -3.51 -9.33
N ARG A 88 -9.88 -3.33 -10.31
CA ARG A 88 -9.03 -2.13 -10.41
C ARG A 88 -9.90 -0.88 -10.46
N GLN A 89 -9.62 0.06 -9.58
CA GLN A 89 -10.31 1.34 -9.51
C GLN A 89 -9.39 2.43 -10.08
N PRO A 90 -9.91 3.34 -10.91
CA PRO A 90 -9.12 4.40 -11.54
C PRO A 90 -8.98 5.61 -10.60
N PHE A 91 -8.55 5.41 -9.35
CA PHE A 91 -8.33 6.51 -8.43
C PHE A 91 -6.97 7.17 -8.67
N THR A 92 -6.97 8.50 -8.69
CA THR A 92 -5.77 9.31 -8.57
C THR A 92 -5.38 9.52 -7.10
N LEU A 93 -4.11 9.82 -6.82
CA LEU A 93 -3.62 10.16 -5.48
C LEU A 93 -4.36 11.34 -4.86
N SER A 94 -4.75 12.32 -5.68
CA SER A 94 -5.53 13.48 -5.23
C SER A 94 -6.91 13.07 -4.73
N GLU A 95 -7.54 12.10 -5.38
CA GLU A 95 -8.81 11.52 -4.92
C GLU A 95 -8.58 10.74 -3.63
N LEU A 96 -7.56 9.88 -3.56
CA LEU A 96 -7.27 9.13 -2.33
C LEU A 96 -7.04 10.04 -1.12
N ALA A 97 -6.37 11.18 -1.31
CA ALA A 97 -6.07 12.14 -0.23
C ALA A 97 -7.31 12.75 0.45
N VAL A 98 -8.45 12.82 -0.26
CA VAL A 98 -9.69 13.43 0.26
C VAL A 98 -10.69 12.40 0.79
N HIS A 99 -10.49 11.13 0.49
CA HIS A 99 -11.37 10.05 0.89
C HIS A 99 -10.98 9.49 2.27
N PRO A 100 -11.90 9.46 3.25
CA PRO A 100 -11.61 8.97 4.60
C PRO A 100 -11.19 7.51 4.63
N GLU A 101 -11.64 6.70 3.67
CA GLU A 101 -11.24 5.30 3.51
C GLU A 101 -9.73 5.18 3.35
N PHE A 102 -9.08 6.12 2.69
CA PHE A 102 -7.63 6.08 2.44
C PHE A 102 -6.82 6.87 3.47
N ALA A 103 -7.42 7.26 4.60
CA ALA A 103 -6.71 8.01 5.64
C ALA A 103 -5.65 7.16 6.35
N THR A 104 -5.84 5.85 6.42
CA THR A 104 -4.96 4.91 7.11
C THR A 104 -4.67 3.71 6.24
N PHE A 105 -3.44 3.21 6.31
CA PHE A 105 -3.02 2.03 5.57
C PHE A 105 -2.41 0.98 6.49
N THR A 106 -2.69 -0.29 6.21
CA THR A 106 -2.10 -1.43 6.94
C THR A 106 -1.43 -2.35 5.94
N ALA A 107 -0.14 -2.62 6.11
CA ALA A 107 0.59 -3.55 5.24
C ALA A 107 0.04 -4.98 5.42
N ILE A 108 -0.16 -5.68 4.30
CA ILE A 108 -0.73 -7.05 4.28
C ILE A 108 0.34 -8.06 3.89
N ASN A 109 1.18 -7.72 2.91
CA ASN A 109 2.20 -8.59 2.34
C ASN A 109 3.60 -8.02 2.52
N THR A 110 3.95 -7.60 3.72
CA THR A 110 5.36 -7.62 4.10
C THR A 110 5.69 -9.00 4.61
N PRO A 111 6.86 -9.59 4.27
CA PRO A 111 7.41 -10.66 5.07
C PRO A 111 7.51 -10.11 6.50
N GLU A 112 6.55 -10.51 7.31
CA GLU A 112 6.45 -10.16 8.71
C GLU A 112 7.66 -10.82 9.38
N THR A 113 8.79 -10.11 9.40
CA THR A 113 9.75 -10.36 10.47
C THR A 113 9.09 -9.79 11.70
N GLN A 114 8.35 -10.65 12.40
CA GLN A 114 7.84 -10.42 13.73
C GLN A 114 8.92 -9.76 14.58
N VAL A 115 8.81 -8.45 14.83
CA VAL A 115 9.50 -7.84 15.97
C VAL A 115 8.56 -6.82 16.62
N CYS A 116 7.68 -7.34 17.46
CA CYS A 116 7.28 -6.74 18.73
C CYS A 116 6.63 -7.88 19.55
N ARG A 117 7.06 -8.29 20.74
CA ARG A 117 8.08 -7.87 21.71
C ARG A 117 8.18 -9.03 22.72
N LYS A 118 9.35 -9.30 23.26
CA LYS A 118 9.65 -8.96 24.67
C LYS A 118 11.15 -8.83 24.87
#